data_AF-A0A6I2GZX1-F1
#
_entry.id   AF-A0A6I2GZX1-F1
#
_cell.length_a   1.000
_cell.length_b   1.000
_cell.length_c   1.000
_cell.angle_alpha   90.00
_cell.angle_beta   90.00
_cell.angle_gamma   90.00
#
_symmetry.space_group_name_H-M   'P 1'
#
loop_
_entity.id
_entity.type
_entity.pdbx_description
1 polymer ?
#
loop_
_entity_poly.entity_id
_entity_poly.type
_entity_poly.pdbx_seq_one_letter_code
_entity_poly.pdbx_strand_id
1 'polypeptide(L)'
;MKRWRGVVHLVRDAVEHGSAAVEHLQKQALATPFRVLEALPGIALPARRVHAVHDGVVSGVHGLVRLVNRGVGVTADVVLDALEARAAARQPPPQEP
;
A
#
# COMPACT_ATOMS: atom_id res chain seq x y z
N MET A 1 24.74 1.68 -2.06
CA MET A 1 23.50 1.44 -1.27
C MET A 1 22.42 2.50 -1.53
N LYS A 2 22.76 3.80 -1.62
CA LYS A 2 21.81 4.91 -1.94
C LYS A 2 20.86 4.66 -3.14
N ARG A 3 21.38 4.13 -4.26
CA ARG A 3 20.56 3.76 -5.44
C ARG A 3 19.53 2.66 -5.14
N TRP A 4 19.92 1.65 -4.38
CA TRP A 4 19.05 0.54 -3.97
C TRP A 4 17.94 1.02 -3.01
N ARG A 5 18.30 1.86 -2.03
CA ARG A 5 17.31 2.48 -1.12
C ARG A 5 16.29 3.32 -1.90
N GLY A 6 16.74 4.07 -2.91
CA GLY A 6 15.85 4.82 -3.80
C GLY A 6 14.87 3.94 -4.59
N VAL A 7 15.32 2.79 -5.10
CA VAL A 7 14.44 1.85 -5.82
C VAL A 7 13.39 1.23 -4.87
N VAL A 8 13.80 0.82 -3.67
CA VAL A 8 12.87 0.29 -2.65
C VAL A 8 11.80 1.32 -2.31
N HIS A 9 12.19 2.58 -2.11
CA HIS A 9 11.25 3.66 -1.83
C HIS A 9 10.27 3.88 -2.99
N LEU A 10 10.77 3.91 -4.24
CA LEU A 10 9.93 4.09 -5.41
C LEU A 10 8.88 2.97 -5.56
N VAL A 11 9.30 1.71 -5.37
CA VAL A 11 8.38 0.57 -5.43
C VAL A 11 7.33 0.65 -4.33
N ARG A 12 7.74 1.00 -3.10
CA ARG A 12 6.83 1.18 -1.97
C ARG A 12 5.78 2.25 -2.27
N ASP A 13 6.21 3.40 -2.81
CA ASP A 13 5.30 4.48 -3.17
C ASP A 13 4.35 4.07 -4.29
N ALA A 14 4.85 3.35 -5.30
CA ALA A 14 4.03 2.86 -6.40
C ALA A 14 2.94 1.89 -5.92
N VAL A 15 3.27 0.98 -4.99
CA VAL A 15 2.29 0.05 -4.40
C VAL A 15 1.26 0.79 -3.54
N GLU A 16 1.71 1.75 -2.72
CA GLU A 16 0.81 2.54 -1.86
C GLU A 16 -0.23 3.31 -2.70
N HIS A 17 0.24 4.06 -3.69
CA HIS A 17 -0.62 4.89 -4.54
C HIS A 17 -1.43 4.07 -5.54
N GLY A 18 -0.84 3.02 -6.11
CA GLY A 18 -1.54 2.11 -7.01
C GLY A 18 -2.69 1.38 -6.30
N SER A 19 -2.45 0.88 -5.09
CA SER A 19 -3.49 0.25 -4.26
C SER A 19 -4.63 1.24 -3.95
N ALA A 20 -4.31 2.49 -3.58
CA ALA A 20 -5.31 3.52 -3.33
C ALA A 20 -6.13 3.89 -4.58
N ALA A 21 -5.49 3.95 -5.76
CA ALA A 21 -6.17 4.23 -7.01
C ALA A 21 -7.15 3.12 -7.41
N VAL A 22 -6.74 1.85 -7.26
CA VAL A 22 -7.61 0.70 -7.53
C VAL A 22 -8.78 0.64 -6.55
N GLU A 23 -8.52 0.88 -5.25
CA GLU A 23 -9.56 0.97 -4.23
C GLU A 23 -10.62 2.02 -4.61
N HIS A 24 -10.16 3.21 -5.01
CA HIS A 24 -11.03 4.30 -5.39
C HIS A 24 -11.87 3.95 -6.63
N LEU A 25 -11.23 3.37 -7.66
CA LEU A 25 -11.91 2.97 -8.88
C LEU A 25 -13.00 1.93 -8.62
N GLN A 26 -12.75 0.92 -7.79
CA GLN A 26 -13.73 -0.11 -7.48
C GLN A 26 -14.95 0.46 -6.73
N LYS A 27 -14.73 1.35 -5.75
CA LYS A 27 -15.82 2.04 -5.06
C LYS A 27 -16.64 2.91 -6.02
N GLN A 28 -15.97 3.69 -6.87
CA GLN A 28 -16.64 4.54 -7.85
C GLN A 28 -17.42 3.73 -8.90
N ALA A 29 -16.87 2.61 -9.36
CA ALA A 29 -17.52 1.75 -10.34
C ALA A 29 -18.88 1.22 -9.85
N LEU A 30 -19.02 0.98 -8.53
CA LEU A 30 -20.27 0.50 -7.94
C LEU A 30 -21.17 1.59 -7.35
N ALA A 31 -20.66 2.82 -7.19
CA ALA A 31 -21.46 3.92 -6.64
C ALA A 31 -22.74 4.19 -7.46
N THR A 32 -22.64 4.18 -8.80
CA THR A 32 -23.80 4.42 -9.67
C THR A 32 -24.82 3.26 -9.62
N PRO A 33 -24.43 1.98 -9.78
CA PRO A 33 -25.34 0.86 -9.58
C PRO A 33 -26.06 0.87 -8.22
N PHE A 34 -25.32 1.07 -7.13
CA PHE A 34 -25.94 1.12 -5.80
C PHE A 34 -26.89 2.30 -5.64
N ARG A 35 -26.56 3.49 -6.14
CA ARG A 35 -27.50 4.63 -6.12
C ARG A 35 -28.83 4.33 -6.78
N VAL A 36 -28.83 3.57 -7.88
CA VAL A 36 -30.07 3.14 -8.54
C VAL A 36 -30.86 2.17 -7.65
N LEU A 37 -30.20 1.16 -7.09
CA LEU A 37 -30.84 0.17 -6.21
C LEU A 37 -31.38 0.80 -4.91
N GLU A 38 -30.67 1.78 -4.36
CA GLU A 38 -31.05 2.50 -3.14
C GLU A 38 -32.23 3.46 -3.33
N ALA A 39 -32.57 3.81 -4.57
CA ALA A 39 -33.74 4.62 -4.91
C ALA A 39 -35.03 3.78 -5.02
N LEU A 40 -34.93 2.45 -5.08
CA LEU A 40 -36.09 1.57 -5.27
C LEU A 40 -36.78 1.26 -3.92
N PRO A 41 -38.05 1.67 -3.74
CA PRO A 41 -38.80 1.34 -2.54
C PRO A 41 -39.00 -0.18 -2.45
N GLY A 42 -38.67 -0.76 -1.29
CA GLY A 42 -38.71 -2.20 -1.02
C GLY A 42 -37.34 -2.87 -0.89
N ILE A 43 -36.31 -2.35 -1.58
CA ILE A 43 -34.93 -2.88 -1.50
C ILE A 43 -33.87 -1.83 -1.11
N ALA A 44 -34.27 -0.58 -0.89
CA ALA A 44 -33.35 0.49 -0.54
C ALA A 44 -32.47 0.18 0.69
N LEU A 45 -33.09 -0.33 1.76
CA LEU A 45 -32.38 -0.64 3.00
C LEU A 45 -31.37 -1.80 2.84
N PRO A 46 -31.74 -2.97 2.28
CA PRO A 46 -30.75 -4.02 2.02
C PRO A 46 -29.68 -3.57 1.00
N ALA A 47 -30.01 -2.80 -0.03
CA ALA A 47 -29.04 -2.26 -0.99
C ALA A 47 -27.96 -1.40 -0.31
N ARG A 48 -28.37 -0.47 0.58
CA ARG A 48 -27.44 0.35 1.38
C ARG A 48 -26.49 -0.49 2.24
N ARG A 49 -26.99 -1.57 2.83
CA ARG A 49 -26.16 -2.47 3.66
C ARG A 49 -25.13 -3.19 2.82
N VAL A 50 -25.52 -3.73 1.67
CA VAL A 50 -24.59 -4.42 0.76
C VAL A 50 -23.54 -3.46 0.23
N HIS A 51 -23.93 -2.22 -0.12
CA HIS A 51 -23.00 -1.17 -0.53
C HIS A 51 -21.96 -0.87 0.55
N ALA A 52 -22.39 -0.67 1.80
CA ALA A 52 -21.48 -0.42 2.91
C ALA A 52 -20.53 -1.61 3.19
N VAL A 53 -21.02 -2.84 3.10
CA VAL A 53 -20.20 -4.05 3.27
C VAL A 53 -19.17 -4.15 2.15
N HIS A 54 -19.58 -3.94 0.89
CA HIS A 54 -18.67 -3.92 -0.26
C HIS A 54 -17.53 -2.92 -0.03
N ASP A 55 -17.87 -1.67 0.27
CA ASP A 55 -16.87 -0.62 0.46
C ASP A 55 -15.95 -0.91 1.64
N GLY A 56 -16.50 -1.48 2.72
CA GLY A 56 -15.72 -1.95 3.85
C GLY A 56 -14.72 -3.05 3.47
N VAL A 57 -15.15 -4.05 2.71
CA VAL A 57 -14.29 -5.16 2.25
C VAL A 57 -13.19 -4.64 1.33
N VAL A 58 -13.54 -3.81 0.34
CA VAL A 58 -12.57 -3.22 -0.59
C VAL A 58 -11.54 -2.38 0.17
N SER A 59 -11.98 -1.53 1.09
CA SER A 59 -11.08 -0.76 1.97
C SER A 59 -10.18 -1.65 2.81
N GLY A 60 -10.73 -2.75 3.35
CA GLY A 60 -10.01 -3.70 4.19
C GLY A 60 -8.90 -4.41 3.44
N VAL A 61 -9.18 -4.92 2.23
CA VAL A 61 -8.19 -5.59 1.39
C VAL A 61 -7.06 -4.64 1.01
N HIS A 62 -7.39 -3.45 0.49
CA HIS A 62 -6.38 -2.48 0.10
C HIS A 62 -5.62 -1.91 1.31
N GLY A 63 -6.26 -1.80 2.47
CA GLY A 63 -5.63 -1.47 3.74
C GLY A 63 -4.60 -2.52 4.15
N LEU A 64 -4.92 -3.80 4.03
CA LEU A 64 -4.00 -4.90 4.30
C LEU A 64 -2.80 -4.88 3.34
N VAL A 65 -3.04 -4.65 2.05
CA VAL A 65 -1.96 -4.51 1.05
C VAL A 65 -0.99 -3.40 1.45
N ARG A 66 -1.49 -2.22 1.86
CA ARG A 66 -0.66 -1.10 2.32
C ARG A 66 0.09 -1.46 3.61
N LEU A 67 -0.55 -2.16 4.54
CA LEU A 67 0.09 -2.61 5.78
C LEU A 67 1.29 -3.54 5.49
N VAL A 68 1.10 -4.52 4.62
CA VAL A 68 2.17 -5.44 4.19
C VAL A 68 3.28 -4.66 3.48
N ASN A 69 2.92 -3.74 2.57
CA ASN A 69 3.88 -2.89 1.86
C ASN A 69 4.76 -2.07 2.83
N ARG A 70 4.16 -1.51 3.88
CA ARG A 70 4.90 -0.78 4.94
C ARG A 70 5.84 -1.71 5.72
N GLY A 71 5.38 -2.92 6.06
CA GLY A 71 6.20 -3.93 6.75
C GLY A 71 7.41 -4.39 5.94
N VAL A 72 7.23 -4.59 4.63
CA VAL A 72 8.33 -4.90 3.70
C VAL A 72 9.32 -3.74 3.63
N GLY A 73 8.83 -2.49 3.55
CA GLY A 73 9.69 -1.31 3.54
C GLY A 73 10.62 -1.22 4.75
N VAL A 74 10.06 -1.38 5.97
CA VAL A 74 10.85 -1.38 7.22
C VAL A 74 11.91 -2.49 7.20
N THR A 75 11.53 -3.70 6.77
CA THR A 75 12.46 -4.83 6.69
C THR A 75 13.59 -4.57 5.69
N ALA A 76 13.27 -3.99 4.54
CA ALA A 76 14.26 -3.64 3.53
C ALA A 76 15.26 -2.59 4.03
N ASP A 77 14.79 -1.58 4.77
CA ASP A 77 15.65 -0.57 5.37
C ASP A 77 16.64 -1.20 6.37
N VAL A 78 16.18 -2.07 7.26
CA VAL A 78 17.03 -2.79 8.22
C VAL A 78 18.13 -3.62 7.53
N VAL A 79 17.77 -4.32 6.45
CA VAL A 79 18.75 -5.13 5.68
C VAL A 79 19.78 -4.22 5.01
N LEU A 80 19.34 -3.11 4.42
CA LEU A 80 20.26 -2.16 3.79
C LEU A 80 21.21 -1.53 4.81
N ASP A 81 20.72 -1.18 6.00
CA ASP A 81 21.54 -0.62 7.08
C ASP A 81 22.59 -1.63 7.59
N ALA A 82 22.21 -2.90 7.76
CA ALA A 82 23.14 -3.95 8.18
C ALA A 82 24.25 -4.20 7.15
N LEU A 83 23.92 -4.14 5.86
CA LEU A 83 24.88 -4.26 4.77
C LEU A 83 25.82 -3.03 4.69
N GLU A 84 25.31 -1.82 4.93
CA GLU A 84 26.13 -0.60 5.04
C GLU A 84 27.14 -0.70 6.19
N ALA A 85 26.69 -1.11 7.37
CA ALA A 85 27.55 -1.31 8.54
C ALA A 85 28.65 -2.35 8.28
N ARG A 86 28.31 -3.46 7.63
CA ARG A 86 29.28 -4.51 7.26
C ARG A 86 30.29 -4.04 6.20
N ALA A 87 29.86 -3.20 5.27
CA ALA A 87 30.75 -2.63 4.27
C ALA A 87 31.74 -1.63 4.88
N ALA A 88 31.27 -0.78 5.81
CA ALA A 88 32.11 0.15 6.56
C ALA A 88 33.16 -0.58 7.41
N ALA A 89 32.77 -1.67 8.08
CA ALA A 89 33.69 -2.49 8.88
C ALA A 89 34.77 -3.22 8.07
N ARG A 90 34.61 -3.33 6.74
CA ARG A 90 35.60 -3.96 5.84
C ARG A 90 36.61 -2.99 5.24
N GLN A 91 36.43 -1.67 5.37
CA GLN A 91 37.42 -0.71 4.89
C GLN A 91 38.56 -0.61 5.91
N PRO A 92 39.81 -0.98 5.55
CA PRO A 92 40.95 -0.76 6.43
C PRO A 92 41.19 0.75 6.62
N PRO A 93 41.79 1.18 7.75
CA PRO A 93 42.01 2.59 8.03
C PRO A 93 42.82 3.27 6.92
N PRO A 94 42.57 4.56 6.62
CA PRO A 94 43.37 5.32 5.68
C PRO A 94 44.84 5.22 6.09
N GLN A 95 45.70 4.78 5.17
CA GLN A 95 47.14 4.87 5.41
C GLN A 95 47.49 6.36 5.27
N GLU A 96 47.80 7.00 6.40
CA GLU A 96 48.36 8.35 6.40
C GLU A 96 49.73 8.33 5.69
N PRO A 97 50.03 9.35 4.87
CA PRO A 97 51.25 9.42 4.06
C PRO A 97 52.52 9.64 4.90
#